data_AF-A0A2V7V7W8-F1
#
_entry.id   AF-A0A2V7V7W8-F1
#
_cell.length_a   1.000
_cell.length_b   1.000
_cell.length_c   1.000
_cell.angle_alpha   90.00
_cell.angle_beta   90.00
_cell.angle_gamma   90.00
#
_symmetry.space_group_name_H-M   'P 1'
#
loop_
_entity.id
_entity.type
_entity.pdbx_description
1 polymer ?
#
loop_
_entity_poly.entity_id
_entity_poly.type
_entity_poly.pdbx_seq_one_letter_code
_entity_poly.pdbx_strand_id
1 'polypeptide(L)'
;YYWLAGAAFRILGETETAARLPSVLAGLALVGVTALVGTRLFGRAAGLHAGFVLAAAFLPVAYARSASMDALLAATVTTAIGLLALCALGIAGRLAVPVAYAFMGLATLAKGPLGLLLPGLVVAGYLLLTRDTRFLRALLSPLGFLLLLLVAGPW
;
A
#
# COMPACT_ATOMS: atom_id res chain seq x y z
N TYR A 1 2.12 -9.06 -9.43
CA TYR A 1 2.23 -8.27 -10.68
C TYR A 1 1.89 -9.08 -11.91
N TYR A 2 2.50 -10.26 -12.11
CA TYR A 2 2.28 -11.08 -13.31
C TYR A 2 0.82 -11.45 -13.59
N TRP A 3 -0.01 -11.72 -12.57
CA TRP A 3 -1.45 -11.96 -12.81
C TRP A 3 -2.16 -10.73 -13.38
N LEU A 4 -1.81 -9.53 -12.91
CA LEU A 4 -2.38 -8.29 -13.44
C LEU A 4 -1.91 -8.03 -14.87
N ALA A 5 -0.64 -8.28 -15.17
CA ALA A 5 -0.11 -8.18 -16.52
C ALA A 5 -0.76 -9.20 -17.47
N GLY A 6 -0.92 -10.46 -17.02
CA GLY A 6 -1.63 -11.50 -17.78
C GLY A 6 -3.09 -11.14 -18.03
N ALA A 7 -3.79 -10.58 -17.04
CA ALA A 7 -5.15 -10.07 -17.23
C ALA A 7 -5.19 -8.91 -18.23
N ALA A 8 -4.24 -7.98 -18.16
CA ALA A 8 -4.13 -6.87 -19.12
C ALA A 8 -3.87 -7.38 -20.55
N PHE A 9 -2.99 -8.36 -20.73
CA PHE A 9 -2.74 -9.00 -22.03
C PHE A 9 -3.99 -9.70 -22.58
N ARG A 10 -4.78 -10.36 -21.73
CA ARG A 10 -6.03 -11.00 -22.18
C ARG A 10 -7.08 -10.01 -22.67
N ILE A 11 -7.07 -8.77 -22.19
CA ILE A 11 -8.07 -7.75 -22.51
C ILE A 11 -7.59 -6.86 -23.68
N LEU A 12 -6.30 -6.51 -23.70
CA LEU A 12 -5.73 -5.50 -24.60
C LEU A 12 -4.77 -6.08 -25.66
N GLY A 13 -4.49 -7.39 -25.60
CA GLY A 13 -3.49 -8.05 -26.43
C GLY A 13 -2.06 -7.86 -25.94
N GLU A 14 -1.13 -8.60 -26.55
CA GLU A 14 0.30 -8.59 -26.22
C GLU A 14 0.98 -7.32 -26.74
N THR A 15 0.88 -6.24 -25.97
CA THR A 15 1.45 -4.94 -26.30
C THR A 15 2.25 -4.38 -25.14
N GLU A 16 3.20 -3.48 -25.42
CA GLU A 16 3.93 -2.78 -24.35
C GLU A 16 3.00 -2.02 -23.41
N THR A 17 1.91 -1.45 -23.93
CA THR A 17 0.94 -0.71 -23.14
C THR A 17 0.21 -1.64 -22.17
N ALA A 18 -0.21 -2.82 -22.61
CA ALA A 18 -0.83 -3.83 -21.75
C ALA A 18 0.14 -4.30 -20.64
N ALA A 19 1.42 -4.49 -20.96
CA ALA A 19 2.44 -4.85 -19.98
C ALA A 19 2.63 -3.77 -18.90
N ARG A 20 2.61 -2.49 -19.29
CA ARG A 20 2.84 -1.34 -18.38
C ARG A 20 1.59 -0.94 -17.59
N LEU A 21 0.38 -1.28 -18.07
CA LEU A 21 -0.88 -0.84 -17.47
C LEU A 21 -0.99 -1.10 -15.96
N PRO A 22 -0.67 -2.29 -15.42
CA PRO A 22 -0.73 -2.52 -13.98
C PRO A 22 0.20 -1.60 -13.18
N SER A 23 1.35 -1.24 -13.73
CA SER A 23 2.32 -0.34 -13.08
C SER A 23 1.81 1.10 -13.07
N VAL A 24 1.21 1.56 -14.17
CA VAL A 24 0.60 2.89 -14.26
C VAL A 24 -0.54 3.02 -13.26
N LEU A 25 -1.43 2.02 -13.19
CA LEU A 25 -2.53 2.00 -12.23
C LEU A 25 -2.03 1.99 -10.78
N ALA A 26 -0.97 1.23 -10.49
CA ALA A 26 -0.35 1.24 -9.18
C ALA A 26 0.27 2.61 -8.83
N GLY A 27 0.94 3.27 -9.79
CA GLY A 27 1.46 4.63 -9.61
C GLY A 27 0.37 5.65 -9.31
N LEU A 28 -0.76 5.58 -10.02
CA LEU A 28 -1.93 6.42 -9.74
C LEU A 28 -2.53 6.12 -8.36
N ALA A 29 -2.62 4.85 -7.98
CA ALA A 29 -3.09 4.45 -6.65
C ALA A 29 -2.16 4.98 -5.56
N LEU A 30 -0.84 4.93 -5.75
CA LEU A 30 0.15 5.47 -4.83
C LEU A 30 -0.02 6.99 -4.62
N VAL A 31 -0.24 7.74 -5.71
CA VAL A 31 -0.56 9.19 -5.64
C VAL A 31 -1.86 9.43 -4.88
N GLY A 32 -2.92 8.70 -5.23
CA GLY A 32 -4.24 8.84 -4.60
C GLY A 32 -4.24 8.53 -3.11
N VAL A 33 -3.58 7.44 -2.71
CA VAL A 33 -3.44 7.03 -1.30
C VAL A 33 -2.61 8.05 -0.53
N THR A 34 -1.52 8.56 -1.09
CA THR A 34 -0.71 9.61 -0.46
C THR A 34 -1.52 10.87 -0.23
N ALA A 35 -2.31 11.29 -1.22
CA ALA A 35 -3.19 12.43 -1.09
C ALA A 35 -4.29 12.22 -0.04
N LEU A 36 -4.88 11.02 0.00
CA LEU A 36 -5.93 10.66 0.95
C LEU A 36 -5.40 10.64 2.39
N VAL A 37 -4.29 9.94 2.62
CA VAL A 37 -3.66 9.86 3.95
C VAL A 37 -3.21 11.25 4.40
N GLY A 38 -2.54 12.02 3.53
CA GLY A 38 -2.16 13.40 3.82
C GLY A 38 -3.37 14.29 4.16
N THR A 39 -4.49 14.10 3.45
CA THR A 39 -5.74 14.83 3.74
C THR A 39 -6.28 14.49 5.13
N ARG A 40 -6.26 13.22 5.51
CA ARG A 40 -6.75 12.76 6.81
C ARG A 40 -5.85 13.19 7.97
N LEU A 41 -4.55 13.33 7.73
CA LEU A 41 -3.57 13.71 8.75
C LEU A 41 -3.46 15.24 8.93
N PHE A 42 -3.47 15.99 7.82
CA PHE A 42 -3.06 17.40 7.80
C PHE A 42 -4.06 18.31 7.07
N GLY A 43 -5.23 17.80 6.69
CA GLY A 43 -6.26 18.53 5.99
C GLY A 43 -6.12 18.53 4.46
N ARG A 44 -7.19 18.93 3.78
CA ARG A 44 -7.36 18.78 2.32
C ARG A 44 -6.24 19.44 1.51
N ALA A 45 -5.81 20.63 1.89
CA ALA A 45 -4.74 21.33 1.18
C ALA A 45 -3.44 20.50 1.23
N ALA A 46 -2.98 20.13 2.41
CA ALA A 46 -1.75 19.35 2.58
C ALA A 46 -1.80 18.01 1.82
N GLY A 47 -2.93 17.30 1.86
CA GLY A 47 -3.11 16.08 1.09
C GLY A 47 -2.99 16.27 -0.42
N LEU A 48 -3.66 17.28 -0.99
CA LEU A 48 -3.56 17.58 -2.42
C LEU A 48 -2.13 17.95 -2.83
N HIS A 49 -1.42 18.75 -2.01
CA HIS A 49 -0.02 19.08 -2.27
C HIS A 49 0.87 17.83 -2.20
N ALA A 50 0.69 16.95 -1.21
CA ALA A 50 1.47 15.72 -1.10
C ALA A 50 1.28 14.79 -2.32
N GLY A 51 0.03 14.62 -2.78
CA GLY A 51 -0.25 13.88 -4.01
C GLY A 51 0.38 14.52 -5.24
N PHE A 52 0.28 15.85 -5.38
CA PHE A 52 0.85 16.58 -6.51
C PHE A 52 2.38 16.49 -6.54
N VAL A 53 3.04 16.66 -5.40
CA VAL A 53 4.50 16.51 -5.26
C VAL A 53 4.92 15.10 -5.69
N LEU A 54 4.19 14.07 -5.26
CA LEU A 54 4.51 12.70 -5.64
C LEU A 54 4.28 12.43 -7.14
N ALA A 55 3.22 13.00 -7.71
CA ALA A 55 2.90 12.90 -9.14
C ALA A 55 3.90 13.64 -10.03
N ALA A 56 4.52 14.72 -9.52
CA ALA A 56 5.55 15.49 -10.21
C ALA A 56 6.96 14.93 -9.99
N ALA A 57 7.16 14.06 -8.99
CA ALA A 57 8.46 13.49 -8.69
C ALA A 57 8.93 12.53 -9.80
N PHE A 58 10.19 12.65 -10.19
CA PHE A 58 10.77 11.86 -11.28
C PHE A 58 10.71 10.35 -11.01
N LEU A 59 11.10 9.91 -9.81
CA LEU A 59 11.28 8.49 -9.51
C LEU A 59 9.95 7.71 -9.53
N PRO A 60 8.87 8.13 -8.85
CA PRO A 60 7.57 7.45 -8.94
C PRO A 60 7.02 7.39 -10.36
N VAL A 61 7.17 8.48 -11.14
CA VAL A 61 6.71 8.53 -12.54
C VAL A 61 7.51 7.56 -13.42
N ALA A 62 8.83 7.51 -13.26
CA ALA A 62 9.69 6.60 -14.00
C ALA A 62 9.34 5.13 -13.74
N TYR A 63 9.15 4.74 -12.47
CA TYR A 63 8.76 3.38 -12.11
C TYR A 63 7.33 3.03 -12.54
N ALA A 64 6.38 3.96 -12.44
CA ALA A 64 5.00 3.75 -12.88
C ALA A 64 4.88 3.53 -14.41
N ARG A 65 5.75 4.18 -15.20
CA ARG A 65 5.80 3.99 -16.67
C ARG A 65 6.65 2.80 -17.11
N SER A 66 7.40 2.23 -16.18
CA SER A 66 8.13 0.98 -16.37
C SER A 66 7.23 -0.19 -16.02
N ALA A 67 7.33 -1.31 -16.74
CA ALA A 67 6.60 -2.53 -16.41
C ALA A 67 7.21 -3.20 -15.16
N SER A 68 7.12 -2.52 -14.01
CA SER A 68 7.80 -2.88 -12.77
C SER A 68 6.82 -3.23 -11.65
N MET A 69 7.20 -4.20 -10.83
CA MET A 69 6.50 -4.56 -9.61
C MET A 69 6.68 -3.53 -8.49
N ASP A 70 7.69 -2.65 -8.60
CA ASP A 70 8.02 -1.68 -7.56
C ASP A 70 6.91 -0.64 -7.35
N ALA A 71 6.22 -0.23 -8.42
CA ALA A 71 5.08 0.67 -8.31
C ALA A 71 3.92 0.03 -7.51
N LEU A 72 3.66 -1.27 -7.75
CA LEU A 72 2.63 -2.03 -7.03
C LEU A 72 3.02 -2.24 -5.56
N LEU A 73 4.27 -2.58 -5.30
CA LEU A 73 4.78 -2.71 -3.93
C LEU A 73 4.66 -1.38 -3.19
N ALA A 74 5.11 -0.28 -3.78
CA ALA A 74 5.03 1.04 -3.18
C ALA A 74 3.58 1.43 -2.85
N ALA A 75 2.65 1.29 -3.80
CA ALA A 75 1.24 1.60 -3.59
C ALA A 75 0.63 0.80 -2.42
N THR A 76 0.86 -0.51 -2.41
CA THR A 76 0.28 -1.42 -1.40
C THR A 76 0.90 -1.21 -0.01
N VAL A 77 2.23 -1.05 0.07
CA VAL A 77 2.93 -0.74 1.33
C VAL A 77 2.53 0.63 1.88
N THR A 78 2.47 1.67 1.04
CA THR A 78 2.00 3.01 1.47
C THR A 78 0.56 2.96 1.96
N THR A 79 -0.30 2.16 1.32
CA THR A 79 -1.69 1.96 1.77
C THR A 79 -1.74 1.30 3.14
N ALA A 80 -0.99 0.21 3.33
CA ALA A 80 -0.91 -0.49 4.61
C ALA A 80 -0.41 0.44 5.73
N ILE A 81 0.72 1.12 5.53
CA ILE A 81 1.29 2.05 6.51
C ILE A 81 0.33 3.21 6.79
N GLY A 82 -0.29 3.78 5.76
CA GLY A 82 -1.26 4.86 5.90
C GLY A 82 -2.46 4.46 6.75
N LEU A 83 -3.05 3.30 6.50
CA LEU A 83 -4.17 2.78 7.31
C LEU A 83 -3.77 2.51 8.76
N LEU A 84 -2.59 1.92 8.98
CA LEU A 84 -2.06 1.66 10.31
C LEU A 84 -1.80 2.96 11.08
N ALA A 85 -1.21 3.97 10.43
CA ALA A 85 -0.99 5.29 11.02
C ALA A 85 -2.30 5.98 11.39
N LEU A 86 -3.29 5.97 10.50
CA LEU A 86 -4.60 6.55 10.78
C LEU A 86 -5.33 5.81 11.92
N CYS A 87 -5.14 4.49 12.05
CA CYS A 87 -5.67 3.72 13.16
C CYS A 87 -4.98 4.07 14.48
N ALA A 88 -3.64 4.16 14.48
CA ALA A 88 -2.86 4.51 15.67
C ALA A 88 -3.24 5.89 16.21
N LEU A 89 -3.50 6.85 15.31
CA LEU A 89 -3.92 8.21 15.66
C LEU A 89 -5.42 8.32 15.99
N GLY A 90 -6.18 7.23 15.96
CA GLY A 90 -7.63 7.23 16.24
C GLY A 90 -8.49 7.92 15.16
N ILE A 91 -7.93 8.19 13.98
CA ILE A 91 -8.61 8.85 12.85
C ILE A 91 -9.42 7.84 12.03
N ALA A 92 -8.94 6.59 11.94
CA ALA A 92 -9.61 5.50 11.25
C ALA A 92 -10.22 4.48 12.23
N GLY A 93 -11.31 3.86 11.81
CA GLY A 93 -12.00 2.84 12.61
C GLY A 93 -11.30 1.48 12.62
N ARG A 94 -11.88 0.54 13.38
CA ARG A 94 -11.36 -0.82 13.62
C ARG A 94 -11.06 -1.66 12.36
N LEU A 95 -11.67 -1.32 11.22
CA LEU A 95 -11.43 -2.02 9.94
C LEU A 95 -10.11 -1.64 9.27
N ALA A 96 -9.45 -0.55 9.71
CA ALA A 96 -8.19 -0.11 9.12
C ALA A 96 -7.08 -1.16 9.26
N VAL A 97 -6.97 -1.84 10.42
CA VAL A 97 -5.95 -2.88 10.64
C VAL A 97 -6.18 -4.11 9.75
N PRO A 98 -7.38 -4.74 9.73
CA PRO A 98 -7.62 -5.86 8.83
C PRO A 98 -7.37 -5.53 7.35
N VAL A 99 -7.81 -4.35 6.90
CA VAL A 99 -7.59 -3.92 5.51
C VAL A 99 -6.10 -3.69 5.26
N ALA A 100 -5.36 -3.09 6.20
CA ALA A 100 -3.91 -2.94 6.08
C ALA A 100 -3.21 -4.30 5.92
N TYR A 101 -3.64 -5.33 6.66
CA TYR A 101 -3.08 -6.68 6.56
C TYR A 101 -3.36 -7.32 5.20
N ALA A 102 -4.54 -7.08 4.61
CA ALA A 102 -4.82 -7.50 3.23
C ALA A 102 -3.86 -6.82 2.24
N PHE A 103 -3.58 -5.52 2.40
CA PHE A 103 -2.60 -4.81 1.58
C PHE A 103 -1.17 -5.29 1.80
N MET A 104 -0.79 -5.66 3.03
CA MET A 104 0.50 -6.31 3.32
C MET A 104 0.61 -7.65 2.59
N GLY A 105 -0.46 -8.45 2.56
CA GLY A 105 -0.51 -9.70 1.80
C GLY A 105 -0.35 -9.47 0.29
N LEU A 106 -1.05 -8.46 -0.26
CA LEU A 106 -0.90 -8.08 -1.67
C LEU A 106 0.53 -7.60 -2.00
N ALA A 107 1.14 -6.84 -1.10
CA ALA A 107 2.54 -6.42 -1.19
C ALA A 107 3.49 -7.63 -1.18
N THR A 108 3.19 -8.63 -0.34
CA THR A 108 3.96 -9.87 -0.26
C THR A 108 3.86 -10.70 -1.53
N LEU A 109 2.68 -10.81 -2.14
CA LEU A 109 2.54 -11.43 -3.45
C LEU A 109 3.26 -10.65 -4.57
N ALA A 110 3.44 -9.34 -4.40
CA ALA A 110 4.10 -8.51 -5.40
C ALA A 110 5.62 -8.70 -5.42
N LYS A 111 6.30 -8.70 -4.26
CA LYS A 111 7.77 -8.75 -4.19
C LYS A 111 8.32 -9.55 -3.00
N GLY A 112 7.55 -10.51 -2.49
CA GLY A 112 7.94 -11.39 -1.40
C GLY A 112 7.93 -10.70 -0.02
N PRO A 113 8.81 -11.11 0.92
CA PRO A 113 8.68 -10.74 2.34
C PRO A 113 8.80 -9.24 2.62
N LEU A 114 9.31 -8.44 1.67
CA LEU A 114 9.38 -6.98 1.77
C LEU A 114 8.01 -6.32 2.05
N GLY A 115 6.93 -6.91 1.55
CA GLY A 115 5.57 -6.41 1.80
C GLY A 115 5.12 -6.45 3.26
N LEU A 116 5.70 -7.36 4.05
CA LEU A 116 5.49 -7.47 5.50
C LEU A 116 6.56 -6.73 6.28
N LEU A 117 7.82 -6.83 5.84
CA LEU A 117 8.98 -6.29 6.53
C LEU A 117 8.91 -4.76 6.62
N LEU A 118 8.56 -4.06 5.55
CA LEU A 118 8.54 -2.59 5.56
C LEU A 118 7.46 -2.01 6.51
N PRO A 119 6.17 -2.40 6.43
CA PRO A 119 5.18 -1.95 7.40
C PRO A 119 5.50 -2.41 8.82
N GLY A 120 6.02 -3.63 8.97
CA GLY A 120 6.43 -4.18 10.27
C GLY A 120 7.51 -3.34 10.94
N LEU A 121 8.55 -2.92 10.22
CA LEU A 121 9.61 -2.05 10.75
C LEU A 121 9.07 -0.69 11.17
N VAL A 122 8.19 -0.08 10.37
CA VAL A 122 7.58 1.21 10.69
C VAL A 122 6.73 1.12 11.95
N VAL A 123 5.90 0.08 12.06
CA VAL A 123 5.07 -0.19 13.24
C VAL A 123 5.92 -0.47 14.48
N ALA A 124 6.97 -1.29 14.34
CA ALA A 124 7.88 -1.60 15.44
C ALA A 124 8.58 -0.33 15.95
N GLY A 125 9.11 0.51 15.05
CA GLY A 125 9.70 1.79 15.40
C GLY A 125 8.70 2.72 16.11
N TYR A 126 7.48 2.82 15.60
CA TYR A 126 6.42 3.61 16.22
C TYR A 126 6.08 3.12 17.63
N LEU A 127 5.92 1.81 17.83
CA LEU A 127 5.59 1.22 19.13
C LEU A 127 6.74 1.33 20.14
N LEU A 128 7.99 1.21 19.68
CA LEU A 128 9.17 1.41 20.53
C LEU A 128 9.25 2.84 21.07
N LEU A 129 8.89 3.84 20.25
CA LEU A 129 8.92 5.25 20.63
C LEU A 129 7.71 5.67 21.47
N THR A 130 6.51 5.22 21.13
CA THR A 130 5.26 5.67 21.77
C THR A 130 4.78 4.78 22.91
N ARG A 131 5.21 3.51 22.92
CA ARG A 131 4.72 2.46 23.83
C ARG A 131 3.19 2.34 23.85
N ASP A 132 2.53 2.59 22.72
CA ASP A 132 1.07 2.54 22.61
C ASP A 132 0.52 1.10 22.70
N THR A 133 0.12 0.72 23.91
CA THR A 133 -0.47 -0.60 24.19
C THR A 133 -1.87 -0.79 23.60
N ARG A 134 -2.59 0.29 23.30
CA ARG A 134 -3.91 0.22 22.66
C ARG A 134 -3.74 -0.13 21.19
N PHE A 135 -2.81 0.54 20.51
CA PHE A 135 -2.49 0.23 19.13
C PHE A 135 -1.91 -1.18 18.99
N LEU A 136 -1.03 -1.60 19.92
CA LEU A 136 -0.52 -2.98 19.95
C LEU A 136 -1.64 -4.02 20.01
N ARG A 137 -2.66 -3.81 20.85
CA ARG A 137 -3.83 -4.69 20.92
C ARG A 137 -4.67 -4.66 19.64
N ALA A 138 -4.78 -3.51 18.98
CA ALA A 138 -5.48 -3.40 17.70
C ALA A 138 -4.77 -4.18 16.58
N LEU A 139 -3.43 -4.25 16.60
CA LEU A 139 -2.63 -5.05 15.66
C LEU A 139 -2.85 -6.56 15.84
N LEU A 140 -3.18 -7.02 17.05
CA LEU A 140 -3.51 -8.42 17.33
C LEU A 140 -4.93 -8.80 16.84
N SER A 141 -5.33 -8.29 15.68
CA SER A 141 -6.62 -8.57 15.07
C SER A 141 -6.62 -9.95 14.40
N PRO A 142 -7.43 -10.92 14.87
CA PRO A 142 -7.51 -12.24 14.22
C PRO A 142 -8.01 -12.14 12.78
N LEU A 143 -8.90 -11.18 12.50
CA LEU A 143 -9.35 -10.89 11.14
C LEU A 143 -8.20 -10.39 10.25
N GLY A 144 -7.29 -9.57 10.78
CA GLY A 144 -6.11 -9.13 10.06
C GLY A 144 -5.21 -10.29 9.67
N PHE A 145 -4.86 -11.16 10.62
CA PHE A 145 -4.06 -12.35 10.32
C PHE A 145 -4.75 -13.28 9.33
N LEU A 146 -6.07 -13.48 9.46
CA LEU A 146 -6.84 -14.28 8.52
C LEU A 146 -6.79 -13.69 7.12
N LEU A 147 -6.97 -12.37 6.95
CA LEU A 147 -6.89 -11.72 5.65
C LEU A 147 -5.48 -11.78 5.06
N LEU A 148 -4.44 -11.60 5.87
CA LEU A 148 -3.07 -11.75 5.43
C LEU A 148 -2.81 -13.17 4.90
N LEU A 149 -3.21 -14.19 5.66
CA LEU A 149 -3.05 -15.59 5.28
C LEU A 149 -3.92 -15.97 4.08
N LEU A 150 -5.14 -15.45 3.98
CA LEU A 150 -6.03 -15.71 2.85
C LEU A 150 -5.48 -15.10 1.55
N VAL A 151 -4.81 -13.96 1.64
CA VAL A 151 -4.22 -13.29 0.47
C VAL A 151 -2.88 -13.93 0.10
N ALA A 152 -1.95 -14.03 1.05
CA ALA A 152 -0.57 -14.45 0.78
C ALA A 152 -0.35 -15.96 0.86
N GLY A 153 -1.18 -16.71 1.60
CA GLY A 153 -0.99 -18.13 1.86
C GLY A 153 -1.37 -19.11 0.75
N PRO A 154 -2.36 -18.84 -0.14
CA PRO A 154 -2.70 -19.77 -1.22
C PRO A 154 -1.64 -19.94 -2.31
N TRP A 155 -0.57 -19.15 -2.28
CA TRP A 155 0.46 -19.09 -3.32
C TRP A 155 1.83 -19.44 -2.74
#